data_AF-A0A8C6RT33-F1
#
_entry.id   AF-A0A8C6RT33-F1
#
_cell.length_a   1.000
_cell.length_b   1.000
_cell.length_c   1.000
_cell.angle_alpha   90.00
_cell.angle_beta   90.00
_cell.angle_gamma   90.00
#
_symmetry.space_group_name_H-M   'P 1'
#
loop_
_entity.id
_entity.type
_entity.pdbx_description
1 polymer ?
#
loop_
_entity_poly.entity_id
_entity_poly.type
_entity_poly.pdbx_seq_one_letter_code
_entity_poly.pdbx_strand_id
1 'polypeptide(L)'
;MPDAWPVLLQASERPFSLLWNVPSARCKAHFGVHLPLNTLGIITSHGQHITIFYKNHLYPYLGPKGTAYNGGIPQAVFLECHLAQVAHQIHHSLGSSFAGLATLKLGQALQPYGLWGSYHYPACGNSWHNMASNYTGHCHAVILTHNTQLHWLWATSNALFPSIYLPPRLPPAYHQAFVLHRLEEAFHVAPAGYARLLPVLAYAQLTHRSSGRFLSQDDLMQTIGLSAALGAAGVVLWGNLSFSSSEECWHLHDYLVGTLGPYVISVTKAAMACSHQQCHGHGHYGSLGAWKSFSCHCYRG
;
A
#
# COMPACT_ATOMS: atom_id res chain seq x y z
N MET A 1 -30.48 2.31 -1.54
CA MET A 1 -29.55 2.87 -0.53
C MET A 1 -28.28 2.05 -0.56
N PRO A 2 -27.12 2.64 -0.87
CA PRO A 2 -25.89 2.12 -0.26
C PRO A 2 -24.84 3.24 -0.04
N ASP A 3 -24.84 3.82 1.16
CA ASP A 3 -23.76 4.72 1.65
C ASP A 3 -23.04 4.12 2.86
N ALA A 4 -22.93 2.79 2.92
CA ALA A 4 -22.03 2.14 3.87
C ALA A 4 -20.64 2.05 3.23
N TRP A 5 -19.88 3.13 3.33
CA TRP A 5 -18.44 3.12 3.06
C TRP A 5 -17.74 2.14 4.04
N PRO A 6 -16.61 1.51 3.67
CA PRO A 6 -15.87 0.65 4.60
C PRO A 6 -15.59 1.39 5.91
N VAL A 7 -15.96 0.79 7.05
CA VAL A 7 -15.75 1.37 8.40
C VAL A 7 -14.29 1.81 8.61
N LEU A 8 -13.34 1.17 7.94
CA LEU A 8 -11.90 1.49 8.00
C LEU A 8 -11.53 2.86 7.42
N LEU A 9 -12.38 3.48 6.60
CA LEU A 9 -12.07 4.70 5.87
C LEU A 9 -13.14 5.79 6.05
N GLN A 10 -13.99 5.75 7.09
CA GLN A 10 -14.78 6.93 7.44
C GLN A 10 -13.82 8.09 7.70
N ALA A 11 -13.67 8.96 6.70
CA ALA A 11 -12.64 10.00 6.63
C ALA A 11 -12.69 10.98 7.82
N SER A 12 -13.83 11.00 8.53
CA SER A 12 -14.04 11.81 9.72
C SER A 12 -13.33 11.30 10.98
N GLU A 13 -12.94 10.03 11.08
CA GLU A 13 -12.30 9.49 12.31
C GLU A 13 -10.81 9.18 12.17
N ARG A 14 -10.35 8.75 10.98
CA ARG A 14 -8.94 8.39 10.74
C ARG A 14 -8.47 8.81 9.34
N PRO A 15 -7.97 10.06 9.16
CA PRO A 15 -7.58 10.57 7.84
C PRO A 15 -6.33 9.90 7.27
N PHE A 16 -5.54 9.22 8.11
CA PHE A 16 -4.35 8.47 7.70
C PHE A 16 -4.18 7.22 8.57
N SER A 17 -4.11 6.05 7.94
CA SER A 17 -4.03 4.76 8.64
C SER A 17 -2.75 3.99 8.32
N LEU A 18 -2.18 3.31 9.33
CA LEU A 18 -1.05 2.39 9.15
C LEU A 18 -1.56 0.97 9.29
N LEU A 19 -1.32 0.16 8.26
CA LEU A 19 -1.74 -1.23 8.24
C LEU A 19 -0.52 -2.16 8.29
N TRP A 20 -0.55 -3.14 9.19
CA TRP A 20 0.52 -4.10 9.40
C TRP A 20 0.30 -5.37 8.59
N ASN A 21 1.19 -5.60 7.63
CA ASN A 21 1.21 -6.80 6.80
C ASN A 21 2.60 -7.47 6.80
N VAL A 22 3.20 -7.51 7.98
CA VAL A 22 4.51 -8.11 8.24
C VAL A 22 4.25 -9.43 9.01
N PRO A 23 4.80 -10.58 8.59
CA PRO A 23 4.43 -11.90 9.11
C PRO A 23 5.05 -12.20 10.49
N SER A 24 4.78 -11.35 11.48
CA SER A 24 5.40 -11.38 12.80
C SER A 24 4.62 -12.18 13.85
N ALA A 25 3.59 -12.94 13.46
CA ALA A 25 2.79 -13.77 14.37
C ALA A 25 3.64 -14.79 15.15
N ARG A 26 4.72 -15.30 14.53
CA ARG A 26 5.67 -16.23 15.13
C ARG A 26 6.39 -15.64 16.35
N CYS A 27 6.62 -14.32 16.40
CA CYS A 27 7.30 -13.67 17.52
C CYS A 27 6.62 -13.92 18.85
N LYS A 28 5.29 -13.75 18.89
CA LYS A 28 4.50 -14.06 20.08
C LYS A 28 4.36 -15.56 20.29
N ALA A 29 3.98 -16.30 19.25
CA ALA A 29 3.61 -17.71 19.37
C ALA A 29 4.77 -18.64 19.75
N HIS A 30 5.99 -18.34 19.29
CA HIS A 30 7.14 -19.23 19.46
C HIS A 30 8.22 -18.65 20.38
N PHE A 31 8.33 -17.32 20.46
CA PHE A 31 9.42 -16.66 21.21
C PHE A 31 8.92 -15.81 22.39
N GLY A 32 7.60 -15.70 22.61
CA GLY A 32 7.04 -14.89 23.68
C GLY A 32 7.28 -13.38 23.53
N VAL A 33 7.74 -12.92 22.36
CA VAL A 33 8.02 -11.50 22.10
C VAL A 33 6.73 -10.82 21.65
N HIS A 34 6.24 -9.90 22.48
CA HIS A 34 5.03 -9.14 22.22
C HIS A 34 5.32 -7.87 21.42
N LEU A 35 4.66 -7.68 20.29
CA LEU A 35 4.80 -6.46 19.48
C LEU A 35 3.68 -5.47 19.82
N PRO A 36 3.97 -4.23 20.23
CA PRO A 36 2.99 -3.26 20.74
C PRO A 36 2.18 -2.58 19.61
N LEU A 37 1.72 -3.32 18.60
CA LEU A 37 1.11 -2.75 17.39
C LEU A 37 -0.19 -1.98 17.70
N ASN A 38 -1.07 -2.53 18.54
CA ASN A 38 -2.34 -1.91 18.90
C ASN A 38 -2.16 -0.60 19.71
N THR A 39 -1.21 -0.58 20.66
CA THR A 39 -0.92 0.62 21.47
C THR A 39 -0.29 1.73 20.64
N LEU A 40 0.35 1.38 19.52
CA LEU A 40 0.88 2.32 18.53
C LEU A 40 -0.16 2.77 17.50
N GLY A 41 -1.40 2.28 17.59
CA GLY A 41 -2.47 2.59 16.63
C GLY A 41 -2.29 1.95 15.25
N ILE A 42 -1.39 0.97 15.13
CA ILE A 42 -1.15 0.24 13.87
C ILE A 42 -2.19 -0.87 13.73
N ILE A 43 -2.94 -0.85 12.63
CA ILE A 43 -4.01 -1.80 12.36
C ILE A 43 -3.41 -3.13 11.92
N THR A 44 -3.63 -4.20 12.68
CA THR A 44 -3.11 -5.53 12.36
C THR A 44 -4.17 -6.40 11.71
N SER A 45 -3.79 -7.15 10.68
CA SER A 45 -4.69 -8.14 10.08
C SER A 45 -4.31 -9.54 10.55
N HIS A 46 -5.05 -10.08 11.51
CA HIS A 46 -5.18 -11.54 11.62
C HIS A 46 -6.22 -12.00 10.57
N GLY A 47 -5.98 -11.71 9.28
CA GLY A 47 -6.87 -12.06 8.15
C GLY A 47 -8.11 -11.17 7.93
N GLN A 48 -8.46 -10.27 8.85
CA GLN A 48 -9.71 -9.47 8.72
C GLN A 48 -9.56 -8.09 8.04
N HIS A 49 -8.36 -7.52 7.99
CA HIS A 49 -8.15 -6.15 7.49
C HIS A 49 -7.31 -6.03 6.22
N ILE A 50 -6.45 -7.02 5.92
CA ILE A 50 -5.70 -7.12 4.67
C ILE A 50 -5.68 -8.58 4.24
N THR A 51 -6.01 -8.84 2.98
CA THR A 51 -5.79 -10.13 2.32
C THR A 51 -5.06 -9.90 1.01
N ILE A 52 -3.91 -10.57 0.82
CA ILE A 52 -3.16 -10.52 -0.43
C ILE A 52 -3.33 -11.84 -1.18
N PHE A 53 -3.86 -11.73 -2.39
CA PHE A 53 -4.01 -12.86 -3.32
C PHE A 53 -2.76 -12.96 -4.21
N TYR A 54 -1.83 -13.85 -3.85
CA TYR A 54 -0.56 -13.98 -4.58
C TYR A 54 -0.74 -14.63 -5.95
N LYS A 55 0.03 -14.11 -6.93
CA LYS A 55 0.06 -14.57 -8.33
C LYS A 55 0.14 -16.08 -8.48
N ASN A 56 1.01 -16.72 -7.69
CA ASN A 56 1.37 -18.13 -7.84
C ASN A 56 0.22 -19.10 -7.59
N HIS A 57 -0.86 -18.65 -6.95
CA HIS A 57 -2.01 -19.50 -6.62
C HIS A 57 -3.19 -19.30 -7.57
N LEU A 58 -3.20 -18.22 -8.37
CA LEU A 58 -4.39 -17.76 -9.09
C LEU A 58 -4.15 -17.55 -10.57
N TYR A 59 -3.06 -16.88 -10.93
CA TYR A 59 -2.90 -16.35 -12.27
C TYR A 59 -2.00 -17.24 -13.14
N PRO A 60 -2.20 -17.25 -14.47
CA PRO A 60 -1.29 -17.88 -15.42
C PRO A 60 0.08 -17.22 -15.34
N TYR A 61 1.15 -18.03 -15.25
CA TYR A 61 2.51 -17.50 -15.32
C TYR A 61 3.55 -18.48 -15.83
N LEU A 62 4.61 -17.91 -16.42
CA LEU A 62 5.81 -18.65 -16.79
C LEU A 62 6.85 -18.55 -15.66
N GLY A 63 7.35 -19.70 -15.21
CA GLY A 63 8.46 -19.78 -14.28
C GLY A 63 9.81 -19.42 -14.92
N PRO A 64 10.90 -19.36 -14.14
CA PRO A 64 12.22 -18.95 -14.64
C PRO A 64 12.76 -19.80 -15.79
N LYS A 65 12.36 -21.07 -15.86
CA LYS A 65 12.73 -22.03 -16.93
C LYS A 65 11.69 -22.13 -18.05
N GLY A 66 10.73 -21.19 -18.11
CA GLY A 66 9.63 -21.24 -19.07
C GLY A 66 8.53 -22.26 -18.72
N THR A 67 8.60 -22.93 -17.57
CA THR A 67 7.55 -23.84 -17.11
C THR A 67 6.23 -23.09 -16.95
N ALA A 68 5.18 -23.56 -17.62
CA ALA A 68 3.85 -22.97 -17.53
C ALA A 68 3.15 -23.43 -16.25
N TYR A 69 2.72 -22.46 -15.45
CA TYR A 69 1.88 -22.65 -14.27
C TYR A 69 0.51 -22.02 -14.55
N ASN A 70 -0.57 -22.72 -14.18
CA ASN A 70 -1.95 -22.30 -14.46
C ASN A 70 -2.15 -21.90 -15.94
N GLY A 71 -1.61 -22.69 -16.88
CA GLY A 71 -1.68 -22.41 -18.32
C GLY A 71 -0.70 -21.36 -18.86
N GLY A 72 0.16 -20.78 -18.02
CA GLY A 72 1.34 -20.01 -18.44
C GLY A 72 1.06 -18.55 -18.80
N ILE A 73 0.17 -18.32 -19.77
CA ILE A 73 -0.16 -16.97 -20.27
C ILE A 73 -1.69 -16.78 -20.33
N PRO A 74 -2.23 -15.56 -20.10
CA PRO A 74 -3.67 -15.35 -20.03
C PRO A 74 -4.45 -15.84 -21.27
N GLN A 75 -3.90 -15.68 -22.46
CA GLN A 75 -4.52 -16.11 -23.73
C GLN A 75 -4.62 -17.63 -23.90
N ALA A 76 -3.89 -18.42 -23.09
CA ALA A 76 -3.92 -19.88 -23.12
C ALA A 76 -4.86 -20.48 -22.06
N VAL A 77 -5.61 -19.64 -21.33
CA VAL A 77 -6.46 -20.08 -20.21
C VAL A 77 -7.91 -19.72 -20.44
N PHE A 78 -8.79 -20.69 -20.21
CA PHE A 78 -10.22 -20.46 -20.22
C PHE A 78 -10.61 -19.56 -19.04
N LEU A 79 -11.10 -18.35 -19.37
CA LEU A 79 -11.42 -17.33 -18.39
C LEU A 79 -12.44 -17.82 -17.36
N GLU A 80 -13.45 -18.58 -17.78
CA GLU A 80 -14.49 -19.12 -16.88
C GLU A 80 -13.91 -20.02 -15.79
N CYS A 81 -13.02 -20.95 -16.16
CA CYS A 81 -12.35 -21.84 -15.21
C CYS A 81 -11.47 -21.04 -14.24
N HIS A 82 -10.74 -20.04 -14.73
CA HIS A 82 -9.93 -19.15 -13.88
C HIS A 82 -10.81 -18.39 -12.88
N LEU A 83 -11.94 -17.83 -13.32
CA LEU A 83 -12.86 -17.10 -12.45
C LEU A 83 -13.50 -18.00 -11.39
N ALA A 84 -13.82 -19.26 -11.72
CA ALA A 84 -14.31 -20.23 -10.74
C ALA A 84 -13.25 -20.52 -9.65
N GLN A 85 -11.99 -20.67 -10.04
CA GLN A 85 -10.88 -20.87 -9.10
C GLN A 85 -10.64 -19.64 -8.23
N VAL A 86 -10.71 -18.44 -8.80
CA VAL A 86 -10.64 -17.17 -8.07
C VAL A 86 -11.79 -17.07 -7.07
N ALA A 87 -13.03 -17.35 -7.49
CA ALA A 87 -14.21 -17.33 -6.62
C ALA A 87 -14.03 -18.28 -5.42
N HIS A 88 -13.56 -19.49 -5.68
CA HIS A 88 -13.29 -20.49 -4.64
C HIS A 88 -12.26 -20.01 -3.63
N GLN A 89 -11.15 -19.40 -4.09
CA GLN A 89 -10.12 -18.88 -3.17
C GLN A 89 -10.59 -17.66 -2.39
N ILE A 90 -11.32 -16.73 -3.03
CA ILE A 90 -11.92 -15.60 -2.31
C ILE A 90 -12.92 -16.13 -1.27
N HIS A 91 -13.72 -17.13 -1.60
CA HIS A 91 -14.63 -17.77 -0.66
C HIS A 91 -13.90 -18.43 0.50
N HIS A 92 -12.83 -19.19 0.25
CA HIS A 92 -12.05 -19.84 1.30
C HIS A 92 -11.36 -18.82 2.22
N SER A 93 -10.87 -17.72 1.65
CA SER A 93 -10.18 -16.68 2.43
C SER A 93 -11.13 -15.71 3.15
N LEU A 94 -12.32 -15.42 2.58
CA LEU A 94 -13.21 -14.34 3.03
C LEU A 94 -14.67 -14.76 3.30
N GLY A 95 -15.07 -16.01 3.02
CA GLY A 95 -16.34 -16.62 3.48
C GLY A 95 -17.61 -16.38 2.65
N SER A 96 -17.55 -15.81 1.43
CA SER A 96 -18.73 -15.38 0.65
C SER A 96 -18.88 -16.06 -0.73
N SER A 97 -20.11 -16.28 -1.25
CA SER A 97 -20.37 -17.05 -2.49
C SER A 97 -21.01 -16.22 -3.61
N PHE A 98 -20.46 -16.33 -4.84
CA PHE A 98 -21.00 -15.83 -6.13
C PHE A 98 -20.03 -16.17 -7.29
N ALA A 99 -20.49 -16.18 -8.56
CA ALA A 99 -19.69 -16.38 -9.77
C ALA A 99 -19.98 -15.28 -10.83
N GLY A 100 -18.94 -14.56 -11.30
CA GLY A 100 -19.05 -13.49 -12.31
C GLY A 100 -17.72 -12.81 -12.69
N LEU A 101 -17.69 -12.11 -13.84
CA LEU A 101 -16.51 -11.65 -14.61
C LEU A 101 -15.46 -10.82 -13.85
N ALA A 102 -14.18 -11.06 -14.20
CA ALA A 102 -12.93 -10.38 -13.81
C ALA A 102 -12.61 -10.38 -12.29
N THR A 103 -11.39 -10.78 -11.91
CA THR A 103 -10.98 -10.99 -10.51
C THR A 103 -11.27 -9.83 -9.55
N LEU A 104 -11.07 -8.57 -9.99
CA LEU A 104 -11.38 -7.40 -9.17
C LEU A 104 -12.89 -7.16 -8.99
N LYS A 105 -13.68 -7.28 -10.07
CA LYS A 105 -15.14 -7.14 -10.01
C LYS A 105 -15.78 -8.26 -9.20
N LEU A 106 -15.26 -9.49 -9.33
CA LEU A 106 -15.66 -10.62 -8.53
C LEU A 106 -15.34 -10.40 -7.04
N GLY A 107 -14.14 -9.90 -6.72
CA GLY A 107 -13.77 -9.51 -5.37
C GLY A 107 -14.73 -8.48 -4.77
N GLN A 108 -15.06 -7.43 -5.52
CA GLN A 108 -16.02 -6.42 -5.10
C GLN A 108 -17.44 -6.96 -4.92
N ALA A 109 -17.90 -7.84 -5.81
CA ALA A 109 -19.21 -8.48 -5.68
C ALA A 109 -19.30 -9.35 -4.41
N LEU A 110 -18.21 -10.07 -4.09
CA LEU A 110 -18.12 -10.94 -2.93
C LEU A 110 -17.92 -10.17 -1.62
N GLN A 111 -17.18 -9.07 -1.66
CA GLN A 111 -16.85 -8.23 -0.51
C GLN A 111 -17.01 -6.75 -0.88
N PRO A 112 -18.26 -6.24 -0.90
CA PRO A 112 -18.57 -4.88 -1.37
C PRO A 112 -17.96 -3.77 -0.49
N TYR A 113 -17.59 -4.10 0.75
CA TYR A 113 -16.90 -3.19 1.68
C TYR A 113 -15.38 -3.36 1.68
N GLY A 114 -14.83 -4.23 0.83
CA GLY A 114 -13.38 -4.42 0.70
C GLY A 114 -12.74 -3.36 -0.19
N LEU A 115 -11.49 -3.01 0.10
CA LEU A 115 -10.66 -2.18 -0.79
C LEU A 115 -9.88 -3.08 -1.76
N TRP A 116 -10.34 -3.09 -3.00
CA TRP A 116 -9.88 -3.89 -4.12
C TRP A 116 -9.12 -3.03 -5.13
N GLY A 117 -7.93 -3.52 -5.46
CA GLY A 117 -7.03 -2.92 -6.42
C GLY A 117 -5.81 -3.81 -6.63
N SER A 118 -5.04 -3.51 -7.66
CA SER A 118 -3.83 -4.27 -7.99
C SER A 118 -2.62 -3.72 -7.25
N TYR A 119 -1.93 -4.57 -6.49
CA TYR A 119 -0.64 -4.23 -5.89
C TYR A 119 0.34 -3.72 -6.96
N HIS A 120 1.15 -2.71 -6.61
CA HIS A 120 2.16 -2.05 -7.44
C HIS A 120 1.61 -1.05 -8.47
N TYR A 121 0.28 -0.90 -8.59
CA TYR A 121 -0.34 0.01 -9.55
C TYR A 121 -0.92 1.29 -8.89
N PRO A 122 -0.82 2.45 -9.57
CA PRO A 122 -0.15 2.64 -10.86
C PRO A 122 1.38 2.51 -10.78
N ALA A 123 1.98 2.15 -11.90
CA ALA A 123 3.42 2.10 -12.05
C ALA A 123 3.97 3.50 -12.38
N CYS A 124 5.21 3.77 -12.01
CA CYS A 124 5.89 5.04 -12.33
C CYS A 124 7.15 4.85 -13.18
N GLY A 125 7.80 3.68 -13.09
CA GLY A 125 9.04 3.39 -13.82
C GLY A 125 10.30 4.09 -13.29
N ASN A 126 10.21 4.93 -12.26
CA ASN A 126 11.31 5.73 -11.72
C ASN A 126 12.35 4.96 -10.86
N SER A 127 12.64 3.70 -11.19
CA SER A 127 13.58 2.87 -10.44
C SER A 127 15.02 3.38 -10.55
N TRP A 128 15.83 3.11 -9.52
CA TRP A 128 17.24 3.46 -9.48
C TRP A 128 18.10 2.43 -10.23
N HIS A 129 18.93 2.90 -11.18
CA HIS A 129 19.80 2.06 -12.00
C HIS A 129 21.30 2.48 -11.93
N ASN A 130 21.72 3.08 -10.81
CA ASN A 130 23.12 3.51 -10.57
C ASN A 130 23.69 4.57 -11.55
N MET A 131 22.84 5.27 -12.30
CA MET A 131 23.25 6.41 -13.15
C MET A 131 22.77 7.71 -12.50
N ALA A 132 23.69 8.38 -11.80
CA ALA A 132 23.38 9.45 -10.86
C ALA A 132 23.24 10.85 -11.48
N SER A 133 23.77 11.10 -12.68
CA SER A 133 23.92 12.48 -13.17
C SER A 133 22.59 13.21 -13.40
N ASN A 134 21.53 12.49 -13.80
CA ASN A 134 20.24 13.08 -14.18
C ASN A 134 19.03 12.44 -13.49
N TYR A 135 19.20 11.83 -12.32
CA TYR A 135 18.07 11.20 -11.63
C TYR A 135 17.18 12.25 -10.96
N THR A 136 15.97 12.45 -11.49
CA THR A 136 15.00 13.44 -10.98
C THR A 136 13.87 12.80 -10.18
N GLY A 137 13.77 11.48 -10.16
CA GLY A 137 12.66 10.72 -9.57
C GLY A 137 11.36 10.73 -10.39
N HIS A 138 11.29 11.46 -11.50
CA HIS A 138 10.08 11.54 -12.34
C HIS A 138 9.70 10.19 -12.93
N CYS A 139 8.40 9.96 -13.09
CA CYS A 139 7.90 8.80 -13.80
C CYS A 139 8.30 8.85 -15.29
N HIS A 140 8.58 7.69 -15.87
CA HIS A 140 8.85 7.61 -17.31
C HIS A 140 7.58 7.97 -18.10
N ALA A 141 7.69 8.89 -19.06
CA ALA A 141 6.56 9.34 -19.87
C ALA A 141 5.80 8.20 -20.57
N VAL A 142 6.51 7.15 -21.03
CA VAL A 142 5.88 5.96 -21.63
C VAL A 142 4.97 5.23 -20.62
N ILE A 143 5.37 5.18 -19.36
CA ILE A 143 4.59 4.55 -18.29
C ILE A 143 3.35 5.40 -17.97
N LEU A 144 3.49 6.73 -17.92
CA LEU A 144 2.37 7.65 -17.74
C LEU A 144 1.32 7.48 -18.86
N THR A 145 1.74 7.46 -20.12
CA THR A 145 0.85 7.20 -21.27
C THR A 145 0.17 5.84 -21.16
N HIS A 146 0.89 4.82 -20.71
CA HIS A 146 0.30 3.50 -20.49
C HIS A 146 -0.73 3.50 -19.36
N ASN A 147 -0.47 4.19 -18.24
CA ASN A 147 -1.44 4.33 -17.15
C ASN A 147 -2.72 5.02 -17.61
N THR A 148 -2.65 6.02 -18.49
CA THR A 148 -3.84 6.64 -19.11
C THR A 148 -4.68 5.63 -19.90
N GLN A 149 -4.04 4.66 -20.56
CA GLN A 149 -4.73 3.58 -21.30
C GLN A 149 -5.34 2.51 -20.37
N LEU A 150 -4.92 2.46 -19.10
CA LEU A 150 -5.43 1.52 -18.09
C LEU A 150 -6.67 2.05 -17.36
N HIS A 151 -7.42 3.02 -17.92
CA HIS A 151 -8.65 3.55 -17.32
C HIS A 151 -9.63 2.45 -16.87
N TRP A 152 -9.73 1.35 -17.63
CA TRP A 152 -10.57 0.20 -17.28
C TRP A 152 -10.20 -0.44 -15.93
N LEU A 153 -8.91 -0.46 -15.58
CA LEU A 153 -8.40 -1.02 -14.33
C LEU A 153 -8.75 -0.11 -13.16
N TRP A 154 -8.55 1.19 -13.34
CA TRP A 154 -8.86 2.21 -12.34
C TRP A 154 -10.36 2.27 -12.06
N ALA A 155 -11.18 2.33 -13.11
CA ALA A 155 -12.65 2.34 -13.01
C ALA A 155 -13.23 1.05 -12.40
N THR A 156 -12.46 -0.05 -12.43
CA THR A 156 -12.83 -1.31 -11.79
C THR A 156 -12.30 -1.41 -10.35
N SER A 157 -11.33 -0.58 -9.97
CA SER A 157 -10.76 -0.56 -8.62
C SER A 157 -11.59 0.33 -7.70
N ASN A 158 -11.48 0.14 -6.39
CA ASN A 158 -12.02 1.09 -5.39
C ASN A 158 -10.95 1.55 -4.39
N ALA A 159 -9.68 1.23 -4.66
CA ALA A 159 -8.48 1.75 -4.01
C ALA A 159 -7.25 1.57 -4.92
N LEU A 160 -6.21 2.37 -4.71
CA LEU A 160 -4.92 2.27 -5.39
C LEU A 160 -3.81 1.83 -4.44
N PHE A 161 -2.89 0.99 -4.92
CA PHE A 161 -1.85 0.36 -4.10
C PHE A 161 -0.44 0.51 -4.71
N PRO A 162 0.05 1.76 -4.91
CA PRO A 162 1.40 1.97 -5.41
C PRO A 162 2.43 1.42 -4.43
N SER A 163 3.46 0.74 -4.93
CA SER A 163 4.62 0.37 -4.09
C SER A 163 5.59 1.54 -4.02
N ILE A 164 6.01 1.95 -2.84
CA ILE A 164 7.00 3.02 -2.61
C ILE A 164 8.27 2.48 -1.94
N TYR A 165 8.57 1.20 -2.17
CA TYR A 165 9.76 0.56 -1.59
C TYR A 165 11.03 1.20 -2.12
N LEU A 166 11.82 1.79 -1.22
CA LEU A 166 13.11 2.39 -1.56
C LEU A 166 13.99 1.37 -2.33
N PRO A 167 14.47 1.72 -3.54
CA PRO A 167 15.35 0.86 -4.31
C PRO A 167 16.69 0.62 -3.59
N PRO A 168 17.30 -0.56 -3.78
CA PRO A 168 18.67 -0.81 -3.34
C PRO A 168 19.63 0.30 -3.79
N ARG A 169 20.46 0.79 -2.87
CA ARG A 169 21.50 1.81 -3.14
C ARG A 169 21.00 3.15 -3.67
N LEU A 170 19.70 3.45 -3.58
CA LEU A 170 19.20 4.81 -3.86
C LEU A 170 19.78 5.77 -2.80
N PRO A 171 20.52 6.83 -3.20
CA PRO A 171 21.03 7.80 -2.24
C PRO A 171 19.90 8.51 -1.47
N PRO A 172 20.08 8.81 -0.17
CA PRO A 172 19.07 9.49 0.66
C PRO A 172 18.53 10.80 0.05
N ALA A 173 19.39 11.55 -0.66
CA ALA A 173 19.01 12.78 -1.35
C ALA A 173 17.87 12.61 -2.38
N TYR A 174 17.65 11.38 -2.87
CA TYR A 174 16.66 11.07 -3.89
C TYR A 174 15.45 10.29 -3.37
N HIS A 175 15.41 9.92 -2.07
CA HIS A 175 14.30 9.15 -1.50
C HIS A 175 12.97 9.89 -1.62
N GLN A 176 12.97 11.18 -1.31
CA GLN A 176 11.79 12.03 -1.43
C GLN A 176 11.28 12.05 -2.87
N ALA A 177 12.14 12.39 -3.83
CA ALA A 177 11.76 12.49 -5.23
C ALA A 177 11.25 11.15 -5.78
N PHE A 178 11.85 10.03 -5.36
CA PHE A 178 11.39 8.69 -5.75
C PHE A 178 9.96 8.41 -5.26
N VAL A 179 9.67 8.68 -3.98
CA VAL A 179 8.34 8.40 -3.39
C VAL A 179 7.29 9.41 -3.89
N LEU A 180 7.65 10.68 -3.98
CA LEU A 180 6.78 11.78 -4.42
C LEU A 180 6.09 11.47 -5.75
N HIS A 181 6.87 11.25 -6.81
CA HIS A 181 6.30 11.05 -8.16
C HIS A 181 5.46 9.77 -8.27
N ARG A 182 5.73 8.76 -7.44
CA ARG A 182 4.92 7.53 -7.40
C ARG A 182 3.55 7.77 -6.77
N LEU A 183 3.51 8.61 -5.75
CA LEU A 183 2.27 9.04 -5.11
C LEU A 183 1.51 10.03 -5.97
N GLU A 184 2.18 11.01 -6.58
CA GLU A 184 1.57 11.95 -7.53
C GLU A 184 0.91 11.22 -8.69
N GLU A 185 1.55 10.19 -9.26
CA GLU A 185 0.93 9.40 -10.32
C GLU A 185 -0.27 8.57 -9.81
N ALA A 186 -0.24 8.09 -8.56
CA ALA A 186 -1.42 7.47 -7.95
C ALA A 186 -2.58 8.47 -7.81
N PHE A 187 -2.32 9.69 -7.35
CA PHE A 187 -3.35 10.73 -7.28
C PHE A 187 -3.80 11.23 -8.65
N HIS A 188 -2.94 11.19 -9.66
CA HIS A 188 -3.28 11.55 -11.03
C HIS A 188 -4.31 10.60 -11.64
N VAL A 189 -4.19 9.29 -11.40
CA VAL A 189 -5.17 8.29 -11.91
C VAL A 189 -6.35 8.03 -10.97
N ALA A 190 -6.30 8.52 -9.73
CA ALA A 190 -7.37 8.35 -8.73
C ALA A 190 -8.76 8.86 -9.14
N PRO A 191 -8.92 9.91 -9.96
CA PRO A 191 -10.22 10.38 -10.44
C PRO A 191 -10.86 9.53 -11.54
N ALA A 192 -10.37 8.31 -11.80
CA ALA A 192 -10.84 7.48 -12.91
C ALA A 192 -12.30 7.00 -12.73
N GLY A 193 -13.23 7.86 -13.13
CA GLY A 193 -14.68 7.66 -13.07
C GLY A 193 -15.42 8.93 -12.65
N TYR A 194 -16.70 9.03 -12.98
CA TYR A 194 -17.47 10.28 -12.79
C TYR A 194 -17.99 10.54 -11.36
N ALA A 195 -17.70 9.68 -10.37
CA ALA A 195 -18.40 9.75 -9.09
C ALA A 195 -17.56 9.72 -7.79
N ARG A 196 -16.31 9.20 -7.78
CA ARG A 196 -15.54 9.03 -6.52
C ARG A 196 -14.03 9.07 -6.75
N LEU A 197 -13.31 9.75 -5.85
CA LEU A 197 -11.84 9.69 -5.76
C LEU A 197 -11.41 8.37 -5.11
N LEU A 198 -10.51 7.65 -5.76
CA LEU A 198 -9.97 6.39 -5.22
C LEU A 198 -9.01 6.67 -4.05
N PRO A 199 -9.20 6.04 -2.88
CA PRO A 199 -8.23 6.14 -1.78
C PRO A 199 -6.90 5.50 -2.17
N VAL A 200 -5.79 6.18 -1.87
CA VAL A 200 -4.43 5.68 -2.10
C VAL A 200 -3.89 5.06 -0.81
N LEU A 201 -3.51 3.79 -0.86
CA LEU A 201 -2.82 3.08 0.22
C LEU A 201 -1.45 2.60 -0.27
N ALA A 202 -0.41 3.36 0.06
CA ALA A 202 0.93 3.08 -0.45
C ALA A 202 1.56 1.88 0.28
N TYR A 203 2.19 0.98 -0.46
CA TYR A 203 2.96 -0.13 0.12
C TYR A 203 4.38 0.34 0.43
N ALA A 204 4.76 0.32 1.70
CA ALA A 204 6.11 0.64 2.16
C ALA A 204 6.79 -0.58 2.80
N GLN A 205 8.11 -0.67 2.66
CA GLN A 205 8.91 -1.70 3.35
C GLN A 205 9.41 -1.16 4.68
N LEU A 206 9.55 -2.04 5.67
CA LEU A 206 10.20 -1.70 6.93
C LEU A 206 11.72 -1.67 6.87
N THR A 207 12.31 -2.29 5.84
CA THR A 207 13.76 -2.46 5.73
C THR A 207 14.26 -2.07 4.36
N HIS A 208 15.54 -1.68 4.30
CA HIS A 208 16.26 -1.50 3.04
C HIS A 208 16.53 -2.87 2.40
N ARG A 209 16.05 -3.10 1.17
CA ARG A 209 16.24 -4.39 0.47
C ARG A 209 17.68 -4.83 0.33
N SER A 210 18.62 -3.90 0.23
CA SER A 210 20.05 -4.22 0.06
C SER A 210 20.74 -4.67 1.35
N SER A 211 20.28 -4.22 2.52
CA SER A 211 20.98 -4.42 3.79
C SER A 211 20.17 -5.15 4.84
N GLY A 212 18.85 -5.28 4.66
CA GLY A 212 17.94 -5.81 5.68
C GLY A 212 17.77 -4.89 6.90
N ARG A 213 18.47 -3.76 6.95
CA ARG A 213 18.38 -2.80 8.06
C ARG A 213 17.04 -2.09 8.03
N PHE A 214 16.46 -1.88 9.21
CA PHE A 214 15.24 -1.09 9.35
C PHE A 214 15.42 0.34 8.83
N LEU A 215 14.34 0.91 8.29
CA LEU A 215 14.29 2.29 7.84
C LEU A 215 14.57 3.25 9.00
N SER A 216 15.47 4.21 8.77
CA SER A 216 15.74 5.30 9.71
C SER A 216 14.55 6.24 9.85
N GLN A 217 14.57 7.13 10.83
CA GLN A 217 13.52 8.15 10.95
C GLN A 217 13.43 9.04 9.70
N ASP A 218 14.55 9.37 9.05
CA ASP A 218 14.57 10.14 7.80
C ASP A 218 13.91 9.34 6.66
N ASP A 219 14.19 8.04 6.54
CA ASP A 219 13.53 7.17 5.57
C ASP A 219 12.01 7.11 5.82
N LEU A 220 11.57 7.04 7.08
CA LEU A 220 10.15 7.06 7.45
C LEU A 220 9.49 8.40 7.07
N MET A 221 10.20 9.53 7.20
CA MET A 221 9.73 10.83 6.73
C MET A 221 9.51 10.85 5.23
N GLN A 222 10.44 10.30 4.45
CA GLN A 222 10.35 10.28 2.99
C GLN A 222 9.41 9.20 2.44
N THR A 223 8.89 8.31 3.29
CA THR A 223 7.95 7.25 2.89
C THR A 223 6.57 7.46 3.52
N ILE A 224 6.41 7.18 4.81
CA ILE A 224 5.15 7.31 5.55
C ILE A 224 4.75 8.78 5.67
N GLY A 225 5.68 9.64 6.06
CA GLY A 225 5.44 11.08 6.22
C GLY A 225 4.95 11.73 4.95
N LEU A 226 5.66 11.48 3.85
CA LEU A 226 5.28 11.99 2.53
C LEU A 226 3.95 11.41 2.04
N SER A 227 3.65 10.14 2.33
CA SER A 227 2.35 9.53 1.99
C SER A 227 1.20 10.24 2.69
N ALA A 228 1.32 10.47 4.01
CA ALA A 228 0.35 11.27 4.74
C ALA A 228 0.26 12.66 4.12
N ALA A 229 1.41 13.28 3.83
CA ALA A 229 1.53 14.66 3.36
C ALA A 229 1.14 14.89 1.90
N LEU A 230 0.68 13.88 1.19
CA LEU A 230 0.03 14.06 -0.12
C LEU A 230 -1.44 13.67 -0.05
N GLY A 231 -1.91 13.27 1.13
CA GLY A 231 -3.28 12.88 1.38
C GLY A 231 -3.61 11.43 1.03
N ALA A 232 -2.62 10.53 1.15
CA ALA A 232 -2.91 9.11 1.08
C ALA A 232 -3.86 8.73 2.23
N ALA A 233 -4.75 7.76 1.98
CA ALA A 233 -5.61 7.22 3.03
C ALA A 233 -4.80 6.40 4.05
N GLY A 234 -3.63 5.89 3.64
CA GLY A 234 -2.77 5.16 4.55
C GLY A 234 -1.53 4.56 3.89
N VAL A 235 -0.79 3.80 4.70
CA VAL A 235 0.36 3.01 4.26
C VAL A 235 0.22 1.57 4.76
N VAL A 236 0.43 0.63 3.85
CA VAL A 236 0.55 -0.80 4.16
C VAL A 236 2.02 -1.12 4.37
N LEU A 237 2.39 -1.45 5.61
CA LEU A 237 3.73 -1.86 5.99
C LEU A 237 3.93 -3.34 5.66
N TRP A 238 4.88 -3.61 4.79
CA TRP A 238 5.25 -4.94 4.34
C TRP A 238 6.67 -5.30 4.75
N GLY A 239 6.91 -6.58 5.00
CA GLY A 239 8.25 -7.09 5.22
C GLY A 239 8.33 -8.57 4.89
N ASN A 240 9.29 -8.95 4.05
CA ASN A 240 9.69 -10.34 3.87
C ASN A 240 10.73 -10.72 4.93
N LEU A 241 10.30 -10.67 6.18
CA LEU A 241 11.11 -11.02 7.33
C LEU A 241 10.66 -12.41 7.80
N SER A 242 11.59 -13.35 7.90
CA SER A 242 11.29 -14.72 8.31
C SER A 242 11.00 -14.83 9.81
N PHE A 243 11.38 -13.82 10.61
CA PHE A 243 11.31 -13.79 12.09
C PHE A 243 11.58 -15.18 12.68
N SER A 244 12.69 -15.75 12.20
CA SER A 244 13.08 -17.13 12.40
C SER A 244 13.74 -17.35 13.75
N SER A 245 14.18 -16.28 14.40
CA SER A 245 14.84 -16.30 15.70
C SER A 245 14.19 -15.32 16.69
N SER A 246 14.43 -15.56 17.98
CA SER A 246 14.03 -14.63 19.04
C SER A 246 14.73 -13.27 18.91
N GLU A 247 15.97 -13.24 18.43
CA GLU A 247 16.77 -12.03 18.24
C GLU A 247 16.16 -11.11 17.17
N GLU A 248 15.74 -11.64 16.03
CA GLU A 248 15.03 -10.87 14.98
C GLU A 248 13.72 -10.28 15.50
N CYS A 249 13.00 -11.01 16.35
CA CYS A 249 11.78 -10.53 16.98
C CYS A 249 12.04 -9.40 17.98
N TRP A 250 13.11 -9.51 18.79
CA TRP A 250 13.51 -8.43 19.70
C TRP A 250 14.00 -7.20 18.95
N HIS A 251 14.78 -7.35 17.88
CA HIS A 251 15.14 -6.22 17.03
C HIS A 251 13.94 -5.51 16.41
N LEU A 252 12.92 -6.27 15.98
CA LEU A 252 11.67 -5.68 15.51
C LEU A 252 10.93 -4.96 16.63
N HIS A 253 10.84 -5.57 17.82
CA HIS A 253 10.22 -4.96 18.99
C HIS A 253 10.89 -3.63 19.32
N ASP A 254 12.22 -3.61 19.40
CA ASP A 254 12.99 -2.42 19.74
C ASP A 254 12.86 -1.34 18.67
N TYR A 255 12.81 -1.72 17.39
CA TYR A 255 12.53 -0.80 16.30
C TYR A 255 11.12 -0.19 16.38
N LEU A 256 10.11 -1.00 16.75
CA LEU A 256 8.75 -0.53 16.95
C LEU A 256 8.65 0.46 18.11
N VAL A 257 9.31 0.17 19.23
CA VAL A 257 9.26 1.03 20.42
C VAL A 257 10.11 2.28 20.24
N GLY A 258 11.31 2.15 19.68
CA GLY A 258 12.30 3.22 19.61
C GLY A 258 12.16 4.17 18.43
N THR A 259 11.68 3.68 17.27
CA THR A 259 11.72 4.47 16.03
C THR A 259 10.36 4.55 15.34
N LEU A 260 9.81 3.41 14.91
CA LEU A 260 8.60 3.40 14.09
C LEU A 260 7.36 3.85 14.86
N GLY A 261 7.17 3.36 16.08
CA GLY A 261 5.99 3.68 16.91
C GLY A 261 5.85 5.16 17.24
N PRO A 262 6.88 5.82 17.82
CA PRO A 262 6.84 7.25 18.07
C PRO A 262 6.57 8.07 16.80
N TYR A 263 7.17 7.68 15.68
CA TYR A 263 6.96 8.34 14.39
C TYR A 263 5.53 8.18 13.88
N VAL A 264 4.97 6.97 13.92
CA VAL A 264 3.58 6.68 13.51
C VAL A 264 2.57 7.44 14.36
N ILE A 265 2.77 7.50 15.68
CA ILE A 265 1.92 8.29 16.57
C ILE A 265 1.99 9.78 16.20
N SER A 266 3.18 10.29 15.91
CA SER A 266 3.38 11.69 15.53
C SER A 266 2.64 12.04 14.23
N VAL A 267 2.86 11.26 13.16
CA VAL A 267 2.26 11.54 11.84
C VAL A 267 0.74 11.37 11.83
N THR A 268 0.21 10.36 12.54
CA THR A 268 -1.25 10.16 12.63
C THR A 268 -1.92 11.26 13.44
N LYS A 269 -1.34 11.69 14.56
CA LYS A 269 -1.82 12.86 15.32
C LYS A 269 -1.79 14.14 14.48
N ALA A 270 -0.71 14.36 13.73
CA ALA A 270 -0.60 15.51 12.84
C ALA A 270 -1.69 15.49 11.76
N ALA A 271 -1.93 14.34 11.12
CA ALA A 271 -2.99 14.18 10.12
C ALA A 271 -4.39 14.41 10.71
N MET A 272 -4.66 13.90 11.93
CA MET A 272 -5.93 14.14 12.64
C MET A 272 -6.13 15.62 12.98
N ALA A 273 -5.12 16.26 13.56
CA ALA A 273 -5.17 17.69 13.87
C ALA A 273 -5.45 18.52 12.61
N CYS A 274 -4.81 18.17 11.49
CA CYS A 274 -5.03 18.78 10.20
C CYS A 274 -6.50 18.68 9.74
N SER A 275 -7.03 17.45 9.72
CA SER A 275 -8.40 17.18 9.27
C SER A 275 -9.44 17.92 10.11
N HIS A 276 -9.33 17.84 11.45
CA HIS A 276 -10.32 18.42 12.36
C HIS A 276 -10.20 19.94 12.50
N GLN A 277 -8.99 20.46 12.69
CA GLN A 277 -8.80 21.85 13.08
C GLN A 277 -8.80 22.80 11.88
N GLN A 278 -8.36 22.35 10.71
CA GLN A 278 -8.18 23.23 9.56
C GLN A 278 -9.14 22.94 8.41
N CYS A 279 -9.67 21.71 8.33
CA CYS A 279 -10.45 21.27 7.19
C CYS A 279 -11.87 20.81 7.55
N HIS A 280 -12.34 21.11 8.77
CA HIS A 280 -13.70 20.79 9.25
C HIS A 280 -14.10 19.31 9.06
N GLY A 281 -13.14 18.38 9.12
CA GLY A 281 -13.37 16.94 8.92
C GLY A 281 -13.24 16.45 7.47
N HIS A 282 -12.79 17.31 6.54
CA HIS A 282 -12.60 16.99 5.11
C HIS A 282 -11.16 17.13 4.63
N GLY A 283 -10.18 17.18 5.55
CA GLY A 283 -8.79 17.47 5.24
C GLY A 283 -7.90 16.26 5.10
N HIS A 284 -7.00 16.32 4.12
CA HIS A 284 -5.88 15.40 4.00
C HIS A 284 -4.56 16.18 4.14
N TYR A 285 -3.47 15.53 4.55
CA TYR A 285 -2.23 16.21 4.94
C TYR A 285 -1.35 16.55 3.71
N GLY A 286 -0.52 17.64 3.75
CA GLY A 286 0.02 18.34 2.57
C GLY A 286 1.30 19.18 2.79
N SER A 287 2.46 18.95 2.12
CA SER A 287 3.59 19.94 2.10
C SER A 287 4.44 19.97 0.82
N LEU A 288 4.84 21.19 0.42
CA LEU A 288 5.91 21.53 -0.53
C LEU A 288 6.78 22.68 0.05
N GLY A 289 7.72 22.38 0.95
CA GLY A 289 8.67 23.37 1.50
C GLY A 289 9.58 22.84 2.62
N ALA A 290 10.62 23.60 2.99
CA ALA A 290 11.66 23.20 3.96
C ALA A 290 11.07 22.75 5.31
N TRP A 291 11.18 21.44 5.59
CA TRP A 291 10.45 20.67 6.62
C TRP A 291 10.90 20.92 8.07
N LYS A 292 10.93 22.18 8.51
CA LYS A 292 10.88 22.53 9.95
C LYS A 292 9.46 22.81 10.45
N SER A 293 8.48 22.88 9.55
CA SER A 293 7.07 23.15 9.85
C SER A 293 6.19 22.32 8.94
N PHE A 294 5.25 21.58 9.53
CA PHE A 294 4.24 20.82 8.82
C PHE A 294 3.09 21.76 8.41
N SER A 295 2.78 21.83 7.13
CA SER A 295 1.65 22.62 6.59
C SER A 295 0.44 21.73 6.37
N CYS A 296 -0.74 22.32 6.35
CA CYS A 296 -2.01 21.61 6.17
C CYS A 296 -2.72 22.12 4.94
N HIS A 297 -3.14 21.22 4.05
CA HIS A 297 -3.83 21.56 2.82
C HIS A 297 -5.20 20.87 2.77
N CYS A 298 -6.26 21.67 2.87
CA CYS A 298 -7.61 21.14 2.77
C CYS A 298 -7.99 20.96 1.30
N TYR A 299 -8.25 19.72 0.89
CA TYR A 299 -8.83 19.44 -0.41
C TYR A 299 -10.35 19.55 -0.30
N ARG A 300 -11.01 20.20 -1.26
CA ARG A 300 -12.46 20.13 -1.39
C ARG A 300 -12.79 18.78 -2.03
N GLY A 301 -13.55 17.95 -1.29
CA GLY A 301 -14.17 16.74 -1.83
C GLY A 301 -15.19 17.03 -2.91
#